data_AF-A0A8B9QB63-F1
#
_entry.id   AF-A0A8B9QB63-F1
#
_cell.length_a   1.000
_cell.length_b   1.000
_cell.length_c   1.000
_cell.angle_alpha   90.00
_cell.angle_beta   90.00
_cell.angle_gamma   90.00
#
_symmetry.space_group_name_H-M   'P 1'
#
loop_
_entity.id
_entity.type
_entity.pdbx_description
1 polymer ?
#
loop_
_entity_poly.entity_id
_entity_poly.type
_entity_poly.pdbx_seq_one_letter_code
_entity_poly.pdbx_strand_id
1 'polypeptide(L)'
;TEQPLMADPCSLPLDEGECRRYTLRWYYNQRAAECRPFVYGGCRGSLNRFESWEDCDARARSKPVPTWAAWWGAHGLGKAAPPRNP
;
A
#
# COMPACT_ATOMS: atom_id res chain seq x y z
N THR A 1 8.56 18.93 -9.37
CA THR A 1 8.03 18.86 -7.99
C THR A 1 8.03 17.42 -7.57
N GLU A 2 9.14 16.96 -6.99
CA GLU A 2 9.28 15.59 -6.48
C GLU A 2 8.46 15.52 -5.18
N GLN A 3 7.23 15.06 -5.29
CA GLN A 3 6.44 14.68 -4.13
C GLN A 3 7.18 13.51 -3.49
N PRO A 4 7.56 13.58 -2.19
CA PRO A 4 8.20 12.45 -1.55
C PRO A 4 7.26 11.27 -1.69
N LEU A 5 7.81 10.15 -2.19
CA LEU A 5 7.18 8.84 -2.29
C LEU A 5 6.27 8.63 -1.07
N MET A 6 4.98 8.96 -1.21
CA MET A 6 4.05 8.89 -0.10
C MET A 6 4.10 7.45 0.39
N ALA A 7 4.46 7.27 1.67
CA ALA A 7 4.56 5.95 2.27
C ALA A 7 3.29 5.19 1.93
N ASP A 8 3.45 4.01 1.32
CA ASP A 8 2.32 3.21 0.90
C ASP A 8 1.41 2.97 2.11
N PRO A 9 0.12 3.37 2.09
CA PRO A 9 -0.78 3.17 3.21
C PRO A 9 -0.80 1.72 3.70
N CYS A 10 -0.68 0.74 2.81
CA CYS A 10 -0.61 -0.68 3.17
C CYS A 10 0.68 -1.06 3.93
N SER A 11 1.68 -0.17 3.95
CA SER A 11 2.91 -0.35 4.73
C SER A 11 2.87 0.22 6.14
N LEU A 12 1.84 1.01 6.45
CA LEU A 12 1.69 1.67 7.75
C LEU A 12 1.06 0.71 8.77
N PRO A 13 1.38 0.87 10.07
CA PRO A 13 0.72 0.10 11.13
C PRO A 13 -0.78 0.43 11.20
N LEU A 14 -1.56 -0.47 11.80
CA LEU A 14 -2.93 -0.16 12.21
C LEU A 14 -2.90 0.84 13.38
N ASP A 15 -3.78 1.84 13.32
CA ASP A 15 -4.03 2.76 14.42
C ASP A 15 -5.50 3.23 14.36
N GLU A 16 -6.25 2.92 15.41
CA GLU A 16 -7.69 3.19 15.54
C GLU A 16 -7.98 4.68 15.78
N GLY A 17 -7.00 5.45 16.25
CA GLY A 17 -7.20 6.82 16.71
C GLY A 17 -7.90 6.91 18.08
N GLU A 18 -7.94 8.12 18.63
CA GLU A 18 -8.37 8.37 20.03
C GLU A 18 -9.85 8.78 20.18
N CYS A 19 -10.55 9.03 19.07
CA CYS A 19 -11.95 9.42 19.09
C CYS A 19 -12.88 8.22 19.40
N ARG A 20 -14.15 8.52 19.70
CA ARG A 20 -15.17 7.53 20.09
C ARG A 20 -16.38 7.49 19.13
N ARG A 21 -16.15 7.77 17.85
CA ARG A 21 -17.15 7.68 16.77
C ARG A 21 -16.87 6.43 15.95
N TYR A 22 -17.16 5.28 16.55
CA TYR A 22 -16.75 3.98 16.02
C TYR A 22 -17.42 3.68 14.67
N THR A 23 -16.58 3.33 13.70
CA THR A 23 -17.01 2.87 12.37
C THR A 23 -16.20 1.64 11.96
N LEU A 24 -16.82 0.72 11.22
CA LEU A 24 -16.12 -0.40 10.63
C LEU A 24 -15.29 0.07 9.44
N ARG A 25 -14.02 -0.32 9.38
CA ARG A 25 -13.08 -0.01 8.29
C ARG A 25 -12.23 -1.23 7.98
N TRP A 26 -11.47 -1.15 6.89
CA TRP A 26 -10.54 -2.20 6.47
C TRP A 26 -9.10 -1.71 6.54
N TYR A 27 -8.18 -2.58 6.94
CA TYR A 27 -6.73 -2.33 6.90
C TYR A 27 -6.01 -3.52 6.28
N TYR A 28 -4.85 -3.27 5.69
CA TYR A 28 -3.99 -4.33 5.20
C TYR A 28 -3.14 -4.89 6.33
N ASN A 29 -3.31 -6.18 6.64
CA ASN A 29 -2.50 -6.89 7.60
C ASN A 29 -1.29 -7.52 6.89
N GLN A 30 -0.12 -6.92 7.07
CA GLN A 30 1.12 -7.37 6.42
C GLN A 30 1.55 -8.78 6.82
N ARG A 31 1.24 -9.23 8.04
CA ARG A 31 1.63 -10.56 8.53
C ARG A 31 0.80 -11.66 7.88
N ALA A 32 -0.50 -11.39 7.70
CA ALA A 32 -1.41 -12.30 7.02
C ALA A 32 -1.46 -12.09 5.51
N ALA A 33 -0.84 -11.01 5.01
CA ALA A 33 -0.88 -10.57 3.62
C ALA A 33 -2.30 -10.38 3.06
N GLU A 34 -3.25 -9.96 3.91
CA GLU A 34 -4.66 -9.81 3.54
C GLU A 34 -5.32 -8.59 4.20
N CYS A 35 -6.41 -8.12 3.61
CA CYS A 35 -7.23 -7.05 4.18
C CYS A 35 -8.19 -7.60 5.24
N ARG A 36 -8.19 -6.98 6.42
CA ARG A 36 -9.04 -7.37 7.55
C ARG A 36 -9.87 -6.19 8.07
N PRO A 37 -11.06 -6.44 8.62
CA PRO A 37 -11.84 -5.39 9.25
C PRO A 37 -11.21 -4.96 10.59
N PHE A 38 -11.41 -3.70 10.96
CA PHE A 38 -11.09 -3.15 12.27
C PHE A 38 -12.03 -2.01 12.66
N VAL A 39 -12.01 -1.62 13.93
CA VAL A 39 -12.81 -0.49 14.43
C VAL A 39 -11.98 0.78 14.36
N TYR A 40 -12.48 1.79 13.64
CA TYR A 40 -11.87 3.11 13.60
C TYR A 40 -12.61 4.06 14.55
N GLY A 41 -11.86 4.78 15.40
CA GLY A 41 -12.37 5.71 16.40
C GLY A 41 -12.97 7.00 15.81
N GLY A 42 -12.81 7.25 14.51
CA GLY A 42 -13.46 8.35 13.79
C GLY A 42 -12.64 9.64 13.68
N CYS A 43 -11.42 9.67 14.21
CA CYS A 43 -10.45 10.75 13.94
C CYS A 43 -9.00 10.25 14.06
N ARG A 44 -8.05 10.99 13.46
CA ARG A 44 -6.62 10.66 13.47
C ARG A 44 -6.36 9.23 12.94
N GLY A 45 -5.47 8.49 13.60
CA GLY A 45 -5.11 7.14 13.22
C GLY A 45 -4.20 7.07 11.99
N SER A 46 -3.98 5.84 11.54
CA SER A 46 -3.14 5.54 10.37
C SER A 46 -3.90 5.67 9.06
N LEU A 47 -3.17 5.93 7.96
CA LEU A 47 -3.74 5.89 6.61
C LEU A 47 -3.95 4.47 6.09
N ASN A 48 -3.48 3.43 6.80
CA ASN A 48 -3.85 2.04 6.54
C ASN A 48 -5.33 1.79 6.94
N ARG A 49 -6.24 2.45 6.24
CA ARG A 49 -7.67 2.50 6.53
C ARG A 49 -8.47 2.76 5.26
N PHE A 50 -9.32 1.82 4.91
CA PHE A 50 -10.12 1.81 3.68
C PHE A 50 -11.60 1.63 4.02
N GLU A 51 -12.47 2.12 3.13
CA GLU A 51 -13.93 2.02 3.30
C GLU A 51 -14.44 0.60 3.05
N SER A 52 -13.84 -0.11 2.09
CA SER A 52 -14.22 -1.46 1.68
C SER A 52 -13.03 -2.42 1.65
N TRP A 53 -13.33 -3.73 1.57
CA TRP A 53 -12.32 -4.75 1.37
C TRP A 53 -11.67 -4.60 0.00
N GLU A 54 -12.47 -4.29 -1.03
CA GLU A 54 -12.04 -4.10 -2.41
C GLU A 54 -11.04 -2.96 -2.55
N ASP A 55 -11.29 -1.81 -1.88
CA ASP A 55 -10.37 -0.67 -1.90
C ASP A 55 -9.02 -1.01 -1.27
N CYS A 56 -9.06 -1.74 -0.14
CA CYS A 56 -7.86 -2.19 0.55
C CYS A 56 -7.05 -3.17 -0.32
N ASP A 57 -7.73 -4.16 -0.90
CA ASP A 57 -7.08 -5.21 -1.70
C ASP A 57 -6.49 -4.63 -3.00
N ALA A 58 -7.23 -3.73 -3.67
CA ALA A 58 -6.74 -3.04 -4.85
C ALA A 58 -5.49 -2.19 -4.54
N ARG A 59 -5.50 -1.46 -3.42
CA ARG A 59 -4.34 -0.65 -3.01
C ARG A 59 -3.11 -1.51 -2.69
N ALA A 60 -3.31 -2.62 -1.99
CA ALA A 60 -2.22 -3.53 -1.63
C ALA A 60 -1.56 -4.17 -2.88
N ARG A 61 -2.36 -4.44 -3.91
CA ARG A 61 -1.90 -4.98 -5.20
C ARG A 61 -1.27 -3.93 -6.11
N SER A 62 -1.65 -2.66 -6.00
CA SER A 62 -1.07 -1.56 -6.78
C SER A 62 0.30 -1.14 -6.22
N LYS A 63 1.32 -1.99 -6.34
CA LYS A 63 2.71 -1.54 -6.19
C LYS A 63 3.11 -0.80 -7.46
N PRO A 64 3.67 0.43 -7.36
CA PRO A 64 4.13 1.13 -8.55
C PRO A 64 5.19 0.27 -9.23
N VAL A 65 4.93 -0.13 -10.48
CA VAL A 65 5.94 -0.79 -11.30
C VAL A 65 7.12 0.19 -11.39
N PRO A 66 8.33 -0.21 -10.97
CA PRO A 66 9.48 0.66 -11.10
C PRO A 66 9.59 1.11 -12.56
N THR A 67 9.82 2.40 -12.80
CA THR A 67 9.87 2.93 -14.17
C THR A 67 10.88 2.16 -15.02
N TRP A 68 12.04 1.78 -14.45
CA TRP A 68 13.04 0.95 -15.13
C TRP A 68 12.52 -0.43 -15.58
N ALA A 69 11.59 -1.03 -14.83
CA ALA A 69 10.96 -2.29 -15.21
C ALA A 69 10.01 -2.10 -16.40
N ALA A 70 9.35 -0.94 -16.51
CA ALA A 70 8.55 -0.59 -17.69
C ALA A 70 9.43 -0.35 -18.94
N TRP A 71 10.63 0.24 -18.78
CA TRP A 71 11.60 0.42 -19.87
C TRP A 71 12.10 -0.92 -20.44
N TRP A 72 12.29 -1.94 -19.60
CA TRP A 72 12.72 -3.27 -20.04
C TRP A 72 11.67 -4.03 -20.87
N GLY A 73 10.39 -3.70 -20.67
CA GLY A 73 9.28 -4.27 -21.44
C GLY A 73 9.11 -3.68 -22.84
N ALA A 74 9.60 -2.46 -23.09
CA ALA A 74 9.40 -1.76 -24.35
C ALA A 74 10.46 -2.07 -25.42
N HIS A 75 11.66 -2.53 -25.04
CA HIS A 75 12.81 -2.61 -25.95
C HIS A 75 13.28 -4.03 -26.35
N GLY A 76 12.57 -5.10 -25.97
CA GLY A 76 12.62 -6.41 -26.66
C GLY A 76 14.00 -7.06 -26.89
N LEU A 77 15.03 -6.77 -26.10
CA LEU A 77 16.36 -7.38 -26.24
C LEU A 77 16.62 -8.35 -25.08
N GLY A 78 16.70 -9.63 -25.44
CA GLY A 78 16.81 -10.75 -24.50
C GLY A 78 18.06 -10.76 -23.63
N LYS A 79 17.88 -11.33 -22.43
CA LYS A 79 18.89 -11.95 -21.56
C LYS A 79 20.15 -11.12 -21.28
N ALA A 80 20.03 -10.13 -20.41
CA ALA A 80 21.10 -9.79 -19.49
C ALA A 80 20.49 -9.49 -18.12
N ALA A 81 20.91 -10.23 -17.08
CA ALA A 81 20.57 -9.87 -15.71
C ALA A 81 21.17 -8.50 -15.38
N PRO A 82 20.47 -7.62 -14.64
CA PRO A 82 21.02 -6.32 -14.29
C PRO A 82 22.26 -6.48 -13.41
N PRO A 83 23.24 -5.56 -13.49
CA PRO A 83 24.28 -5.48 -12.46
C PRO A 83 23.59 -5.25 -11.12
N ARG A 84 24.02 -5.99 -10.08
CA ARG A 84 23.63 -5.67 -8.71
C ARG A 84 24.16 -4.26 -8.45
N ASN A 85 23.26 -3.34 -8.08
CA ASN A 85 23.68 -1.99 -7.66
C ASN A 85 24.59 -2.14 -6.42
N PRO A 86 25.65 -1.32 -6.27
CA PRO A 86 26.51 -1.34 -5.11
C PRO A 86 25.76 -1.01 -3.81
#